data_AF-A0A9X1ITM2-F1
#
_entry.id   AF-A0A9X1ITM2-F1
#
_cell.length_a   1.000
_cell.length_b   1.000
_cell.length_c   1.000
_cell.angle_alpha   90.00
_cell.angle_beta   90.00
_cell.angle_gamma   90.00
#
_symmetry.space_group_name_H-M   'P 1'
#
loop_
_entity.id
_entity.type
_entity.pdbx_description
1 polymer ?
#
loop_
_entity_poly.entity_id
_entity_poly.type
_entity_poly.pdbx_seq_one_letter_code
_entity_poly.pdbx_strand_id
1 'polypeptide(L)'
;MCKELVLKNEFAQVSVQIDYSSNGVRLKVMDIRTKRVIYLDPLELESLAWCEHKDLHPILDPSISRWKGIGSSAVEPVLNYKL
;
A
#
# COMPACT_ATOMS: atom_id res chain seq x y z
N MET A 1 -4.65 7.92 -23.52
CA MET A 1 -4.78 6.74 -22.64
C MET A 1 -3.75 6.85 -21.53
N CYS A 2 -4.14 6.78 -20.25
CA CYS A 2 -3.17 6.69 -19.15
C CYS A 2 -2.62 5.27 -19.10
N LYS A 3 -1.34 5.09 -19.44
CA LYS A 3 -0.70 3.77 -19.48
C LYS A 3 -0.64 3.18 -18.07
N GLU A 4 -1.25 2.02 -17.89
CA GLU A 4 -1.12 1.20 -16.68
C GLU A 4 0.10 0.29 -16.81
N LEU A 5 0.94 0.26 -15.79
CA LEU A 5 2.11 -0.60 -15.68
C LEU A 5 1.89 -1.61 -14.56
N VAL A 6 1.99 -2.90 -14.88
CA VAL A 6 1.92 -3.97 -13.87
C VAL A 6 3.34 -4.40 -13.50
N LEU A 7 3.67 -4.29 -12.22
CA LEU A 7 4.94 -4.76 -11.64
C LEU A 7 4.67 -6.02 -10.81
N LYS A 8 5.44 -7.08 -11.01
CA LYS A 8 5.26 -8.35 -10.30
C LYS A 8 6.57 -9.05 -9.98
N ASN A 9 6.58 -9.74 -8.86
CA ASN A 9 7.56 -10.76 -8.48
C ASN A 9 6.83 -11.87 -7.69
N GLU A 10 7.58 -12.78 -7.08
CA GLU A 10 7.05 -13.91 -6.31
C GLU A 10 6.32 -13.51 -5.01
N PHE A 11 6.49 -12.27 -4.53
CA PHE A 11 5.91 -11.78 -3.28
C PHE A 11 4.79 -10.74 -3.46
N ALA A 12 4.79 -10.02 -4.59
CA ALA A 12 3.95 -8.87 -4.84
C ALA A 12 3.54 -8.74 -6.31
N GLN A 13 2.33 -8.20 -6.51
CA GLN A 13 1.81 -7.85 -7.82
C GLN A 13 0.99 -6.56 -7.70
N VAL A 14 1.48 -5.49 -8.31
CA VAL A 14 0.86 -4.15 -8.23
C VAL A 14 0.65 -3.56 -9.61
N SER A 15 -0.42 -2.78 -9.77
CA SER A 15 -0.59 -1.91 -10.92
C SER A 15 -0.31 -0.46 -10.54
N VAL A 16 0.31 0.25 -11.47
CA VAL A 16 0.75 1.64 -11.30
C VAL A 16 0.24 2.44 -12.48
N GLN A 17 -0.40 3.58 -12.22
CA GLN A 17 -0.98 4.43 -13.25
C GLN A 17 -0.92 5.89 -12.83
N ILE A 18 -0.69 6.79 -13.78
CA ILE A 18 -0.88 8.23 -13.54
C ILE A 18 -2.38 8.54 -13.59
N ASP A 19 -2.89 9.13 -12.52
CA ASP A 19 -4.27 9.61 -12.41
C ASP A 19 -4.35 11.13 -12.54
N TYR A 20 -5.27 11.57 -13.40
CA TYR A 20 -5.54 12.99 -13.71
C TYR A 20 -6.96 13.41 -13.32
N SER A 21 -7.72 12.55 -12.64
CA SER A 21 -9.14 12.76 -12.37
C SER A 21 -9.44 13.70 -11.19
N SER A 22 -8.41 14.15 -10.47
CA SER A 22 -8.55 14.98 -9.26
C SER A 22 -7.91 16.36 -9.45
N ASN A 23 -7.82 17.16 -8.37
CA ASN A 23 -7.28 18.53 -8.38
C ASN A 23 -5.75 18.60 -8.61
N GLY A 24 -5.15 17.58 -9.20
CA GLY A 24 -3.72 17.45 -9.43
C GLY A 24 -3.35 16.07 -10.00
N VAL A 25 -2.16 15.99 -10.59
CA VAL A 25 -1.60 14.73 -11.09
C VAL A 25 -1.09 13.91 -9.92
N ARG A 26 -1.47 12.63 -9.85
CA ARG A 26 -1.06 11.71 -8.78
C ARG A 26 -0.74 10.32 -9.33
N LEU A 27 0.04 9.55 -8.59
CA LEU A 27 0.32 8.16 -8.90
C LEU A 27 -0.68 7.26 -8.17
N LYS A 28 -1.50 6.54 -8.92
CA LYS A 28 -2.34 5.47 -8.40
C LYS A 28 -1.52 4.19 -8.32
N VAL A 29 -1.48 3.56 -7.15
CA VAL A 29 -0.88 2.25 -6.93
C VAL A 29 -1.94 1.30 -6.39
N MET A 30 -2.14 0.17 -7.05
CA MET A 30 -3.11 -0.86 -6.67
C MET A 30 -2.44 -2.19 -6.42
N ASP A 31 -2.63 -2.79 -5.25
CA ASP A 31 -2.35 -4.21 -5.04
C ASP A 31 -3.41 -5.02 -5.78
N ILE A 32 -2.97 -5.78 -6.79
CA ILE A 32 -3.87 -6.54 -7.66
C ILE A 32 -4.58 -7.67 -6.89
N ARG A 33 -3.94 -8.23 -5.86
CA ARG A 33 -4.47 -9.37 -5.09
C ARG A 33 -5.54 -8.92 -4.11
N THR A 34 -5.28 -7.84 -3.38
CA THR A 34 -6.20 -7.34 -2.34
C THR A 34 -7.15 -6.25 -2.84
N LYS A 35 -6.92 -5.73 -4.06
CA LYS A 35 -7.59 -4.56 -4.63
C LYS A 35 -7.43 -3.29 -3.78
N ARG A 36 -6.52 -3.27 -2.82
CA ARG A 36 -6.19 -2.06 -2.06
C ARG A 36 -5.53 -1.04 -2.99
N VAL A 37 -6.04 0.19 -2.98
CA VAL A 37 -5.55 1.29 -3.79
C VAL A 37 -5.04 2.39 -2.88
N ILE A 38 -3.91 2.98 -3.24
CA ILE A 38 -3.44 4.25 -2.69
C ILE A 38 -3.22 5.22 -3.85
N TYR A 39 -3.28 6.51 -3.53
CA TYR A 39 -2.92 7.59 -4.45
C TYR A 39 -1.82 8.39 -3.78
N LEU A 40 -0.74 8.64 -4.52
CA LEU A 40 0.42 9.37 -4.06
C LEU A 40 0.55 10.66 -4.86
N ASP A 41 0.47 11.79 -4.18
CA ASP A 41 0.69 13.09 -4.80
C ASP A 41 2.20 13.33 -5.07
N PRO A 42 2.57 14.41 -5.80
CA PRO A 42 3.97 14.70 -6.07
C PRO A 42 4.84 14.90 -4.82
N LEU A 43 4.31 15.41 -3.72
CA LEU A 43 5.04 15.65 -2.48
C LEU A 43 5.32 14.34 -1.74
N GLU A 44 4.34 13.44 -1.70
CA GLU A 44 4.50 12.08 -1.15
C GLU A 44 5.50 11.27 -1.98
N LEU A 45 5.47 11.40 -3.30
CA LEU A 45 6.43 10.75 -4.20
C LEU A 45 7.84 11.32 -4.06
N GLU A 46 7.98 12.63 -3.92
CA GLU A 46 9.27 13.25 -3.61
C GLU A 46 9.80 12.67 -2.29
N SER A 47 8.99 12.67 -1.24
CA SER A 47 9.39 12.10 0.06
C SER A 47 9.88 10.66 -0.06
N LEU A 48 9.18 9.82 -0.83
CA LEU A 48 9.62 8.44 -1.11
C LEU A 48 10.92 8.35 -1.91
N ALA A 49 11.18 9.28 -2.83
CA ALA A 49 12.42 9.32 -3.60
C ALA A 49 13.64 9.71 -2.74
N TRP A 50 13.41 10.44 -1.65
CA TRP A 50 14.45 10.77 -0.67
C TRP A 50 14.66 9.69 0.40
N CYS A 51 13.73 8.74 0.55
CA CYS A 51 13.86 7.64 1.50
C CYS A 51 14.93 6.63 1.08
N GLU A 52 15.70 6.15 2.05
CA GLU A 52 16.52 4.95 1.88
C GLU A 52 15.69 3.69 2.16
N HIS A 53 16.18 2.53 1.71
CA HIS A 53 15.49 1.25 1.93
C HIS A 53 15.23 0.94 3.41
N LYS A 54 16.13 1.38 4.30
CA LYS A 54 15.98 1.22 5.76
C LYS A 54 14.77 1.97 6.30
N ASP A 55 14.42 3.11 5.70
CA ASP A 55 13.29 3.95 6.12
C ASP A 55 11.95 3.30 5.74
N LEU A 56 11.96 2.41 4.74
CA LEU A 56 10.81 1.61 4.32
C LEU A 56 10.64 0.34 5.17
N HIS A 57 11.59 -0.02 6.03
CA HIS A 57 11.53 -1.26 6.80
C HIS A 57 10.26 -1.42 7.65
N PRO A 58 9.75 -0.38 8.36
CA PRO A 58 8.54 -0.51 9.18
C PRO A 58 7.28 -0.85 8.37
N ILE A 59 7.23 -0.43 7.09
CA ILE A 59 6.08 -0.70 6.21
C ILE A 59 6.24 -2.00 5.44
N LEU A 60 7.47 -2.42 5.15
CA LEU A 60 7.79 -3.67 4.46
C LEU A 60 7.76 -4.89 5.39
N ASP A 61 7.91 -4.69 6.70
CA ASP A 61 7.84 -5.78 7.68
C ASP A 61 6.45 -6.44 7.64
N PRO A 62 6.35 -7.70 7.16
CA PRO A 62 5.07 -8.37 7.01
C PRO A 62 4.38 -8.63 8.37
N SER A 63 5.15 -8.63 9.46
CA SER A 63 4.69 -8.80 10.84
C SER A 63 3.94 -7.57 11.37
N ILE A 64 4.17 -6.40 10.77
CA ILE A 64 3.63 -5.11 11.20
C ILE A 64 2.38 -4.74 10.40
N SER A 65 2.43 -4.81 9.06
CA SER A 65 1.43 -4.14 8.20
C SER A 65 0.63 -5.07 7.27
N ARG A 66 1.22 -6.16 6.74
CA ARG A 66 0.66 -6.94 5.62
C ARG A 66 -0.05 -8.24 6.03
N TRP A 67 0.37 -8.94 7.09
CA TRP A 67 -0.17 -10.27 7.42
C TRP A 67 -1.14 -10.34 8.60
N LYS A 68 -1.32 -9.25 9.35
CA LYS A 68 -2.29 -9.23 10.46
C LYS A 68 -3.77 -9.21 10.03
N GLY A 69 -4.09 -9.06 8.74
CA GLY A 69 -5.45 -8.74 8.29
C GLY A 69 -6.04 -9.57 7.15
N ILE A 70 -5.40 -10.65 6.67
CA ILE A 70 -6.00 -11.55 5.68
C ILE A 70 -6.03 -12.98 6.24
N GLY A 71 -6.61 -13.09 7.42
CA GLY A 71 -7.15 -14.33 7.96
C GLY A 71 -8.58 -14.04 8.38
N SER A 72 -9.54 -14.24 7.49
CA SER A 72 -10.90 -14.51 7.95
C SER A 72 -10.89 -15.86 8.66
N SER A 73 -10.55 -15.85 9.94
CA SER A 73 -11.20 -16.71 10.90
C SER A 73 -11.66 -15.81 12.03
N ALA A 74 -12.97 -15.72 12.18
CA ALA A 74 -13.66 -14.88 13.13
C ALA A 74 -13.13 -15.13 14.55
N VAL A 75 -12.47 -14.13 15.13
CA VAL A 75 -12.39 -13.94 16.58
C VAL A 75 -12.17 -12.45 16.80
N GLU A 76 -13.23 -11.77 17.26
CA GLU A 76 -13.08 -10.41 17.77
C GLU A 76 -12.12 -10.43 18.98
N PRO A 77 -11.21 -9.45 19.11
CA PRO A 77 -10.45 -9.32 20.33
C PRO A 77 -11.39 -8.87 21.44
N VAL A 78 -11.63 -9.75 22.42
CA VAL A 78 -12.29 -9.39 23.68
C VAL A 78 -11.41 -8.33 24.35
N LEU A 79 -11.87 -7.09 24.29
CA LEU A 79 -11.34 -5.98 25.07
C LEU A 79 -11.64 -6.24 26.54
N ASN A 80 -10.74 -6.96 27.21
CA ASN A 80 -10.79 -7.13 28.65
C ASN A 80 -10.18 -5.89 29.32
N TYR A 81 -10.97 -4.83 29.45
CA TYR A 81 -10.68 -3.77 30.40
C TYR A 81 -11.01 -4.31 31.79
N LYS A 82 -10.00 -4.79 32.51
CA LYS A 82 -10.10 -4.96 33.96
C LYS A 82 -10.24 -3.58 34.60
N LEU A 83 -11.41 -3.33 35.18
CA LEU A 83 -11.63 -2.38 36.28
C LEU A 83 -11.17 -3.03 37.59
#